data_AF-A0A1S9I0M8-F1
#
_entry.id   AF-A0A1S9I0M8-F1
#
_cell.length_a   1.000
_cell.length_b   1.000
_cell.length_c   1.000
_cell.angle_alpha   90.00
_cell.angle_beta   90.00
_cell.angle_gamma   90.00
#
_symmetry.space_group_name_H-M   'P 1'
#
loop_
_entity.id
_entity.type
_entity.pdbx_description
1 polymer ?
#
loop_
_entity_poly.entity_id
_entity_poly.type
_entity_poly.pdbx_seq_one_letter_code
_entity_poly.pdbx_strand_id
1 'polypeptide(L)'
;MSMSPEHAEELKNEPAVVCCRAEEGTILSADNLEDPNIFPDMVDSGLLNIPETCLKVGEVIGAKLLKTIDSLTPLTKDIIEGAKSLDGGIKTTSEIKIELPKEKAVLKNNLKAGDIIKVEDLENPMHFEKLHDSLLIRLDEKVLTRGEVVGAKLIEDVPAISGVTASMLEGFEEKAIEMTQDSKEVYFDSVIPFNGNRGFLRLKIEEGTGIYIEVPFTQV
;
A
#
# COMPACT_ATOMS: atom_id res chain seq x y z
N MET A 1 -3.91 -24.71 -5.14
CA MET A 1 -4.24 -24.01 -3.88
C MET A 1 -4.74 -22.65 -4.31
N SER A 2 -5.88 -22.19 -3.78
CA SER A 2 -6.39 -20.89 -4.18
C SER A 2 -5.49 -19.75 -3.72
N MET A 3 -5.43 -18.66 -4.50
CA MET A 3 -4.59 -17.50 -4.20
C MET A 3 -5.20 -16.63 -3.09
N SER A 4 -4.35 -15.97 -2.30
CA SER A 4 -4.79 -14.92 -1.37
C SER A 4 -5.12 -13.62 -2.14
N PRO A 5 -5.95 -12.72 -1.59
CA PRO A 5 -6.24 -11.43 -2.21
C PRO A 5 -4.99 -10.59 -2.50
N GLU A 6 -4.00 -10.60 -1.59
CA GLU A 6 -2.71 -9.91 -1.74
C GLU A 6 -1.96 -10.41 -2.99
N HIS A 7 -1.89 -11.75 -3.14
CA HIS A 7 -1.20 -12.40 -4.26
C HIS A 7 -1.91 -12.16 -5.60
N ALA A 8 -3.23 -12.08 -5.57
CA ALA A 8 -4.04 -11.79 -6.75
C ALA A 8 -3.80 -10.40 -7.33
N GLU A 9 -3.51 -9.41 -6.48
CA GLU A 9 -3.15 -8.05 -6.90
C GLU A 9 -1.77 -7.99 -7.56
N GLU A 10 -0.80 -8.73 -7.02
CA GLU A 10 0.55 -8.82 -7.58
C GLU A 10 0.54 -9.46 -8.97
N LEU A 11 -0.29 -10.50 -9.14
CA LEU A 11 -0.41 -11.27 -10.38
C LEU A 11 -1.59 -10.83 -11.25
N LYS A 12 -2.07 -9.58 -11.09
CA LYS A 12 -3.23 -9.07 -11.84
C LYS A 12 -3.12 -9.16 -13.36
N ASN A 13 -1.90 -9.23 -13.90
CA ASN A 13 -1.63 -9.30 -15.33
C ASN A 13 -1.49 -10.72 -15.86
N GLU A 14 -1.44 -11.71 -14.98
CA GLU A 14 -1.29 -13.12 -15.31
C GLU A 14 -2.63 -13.75 -15.72
N PRO A 15 -2.62 -14.88 -16.46
CA PRO A 15 -3.84 -15.55 -16.87
C PRO A 15 -4.68 -16.02 -15.68
N ALA A 16 -6.00 -15.93 -15.81
CA ALA A 16 -6.93 -16.36 -14.79
C ALA A 16 -7.42 -17.78 -15.05
N VAL A 17 -7.14 -18.68 -14.13
CA VAL A 17 -7.58 -20.08 -14.17
C VAL A 17 -8.28 -20.39 -12.86
N VAL A 18 -9.38 -21.14 -12.93
CA VAL A 18 -10.13 -21.51 -11.74
C VAL A 18 -9.44 -22.63 -10.96
N CYS A 19 -9.29 -22.47 -9.64
CA CYS A 19 -8.68 -23.48 -8.76
C CYS A 19 -9.62 -24.67 -8.52
N CYS A 20 -10.87 -24.39 -8.15
CA CYS A 20 -11.87 -25.39 -7.77
C CYS A 20 -13.15 -25.22 -8.59
N ARG A 21 -13.92 -26.30 -8.77
CA ARG A 21 -15.24 -26.22 -9.44
C ARG A 21 -16.07 -25.05 -8.91
N ALA A 22 -16.47 -24.15 -9.80
CA ALA A 22 -17.23 -22.95 -9.47
C ALA A 22 -18.60 -22.99 -10.15
N GLU A 23 -19.63 -22.71 -9.38
CA GLU A 23 -21.01 -22.79 -9.86
C GLU A 23 -21.40 -21.55 -10.68
N GLU A 24 -22.39 -21.73 -11.55
CA GLU A 24 -23.01 -20.62 -12.29
C GLU A 24 -23.48 -19.54 -11.32
N GLY A 25 -23.17 -18.29 -11.65
CA GLY A 25 -23.54 -17.12 -10.86
C GLY A 25 -22.59 -16.78 -9.72
N THR A 26 -21.53 -17.57 -9.50
CA THR A 26 -20.47 -17.26 -8.54
C THR A 26 -19.77 -15.95 -8.90
N ILE A 27 -19.58 -15.07 -7.92
CA ILE A 27 -18.74 -13.89 -8.05
C ILE A 27 -17.30 -14.33 -7.76
N LEU A 28 -16.42 -14.17 -8.74
CA LEU A 28 -15.04 -14.62 -8.65
C LEU A 28 -14.24 -13.74 -7.67
N SER A 29 -13.64 -14.38 -6.67
CA SER A 29 -12.63 -13.79 -5.78
C SER A 29 -11.27 -14.46 -5.99
N ALA A 30 -10.24 -13.94 -5.32
CA ALA A 30 -8.92 -14.55 -5.27
C ALA A 30 -8.99 -16.04 -4.87
N ASP A 31 -9.87 -16.40 -3.92
CA ASP A 31 -10.04 -17.78 -3.46
C ASP A 31 -10.59 -18.73 -4.54
N ASN A 32 -11.13 -18.21 -5.64
CA ASN A 32 -11.61 -19.03 -6.76
C ASN A 32 -10.54 -19.26 -7.84
N LEU A 33 -9.42 -18.53 -7.79
CA LEU A 33 -8.40 -18.55 -8.82
C LEU A 33 -7.17 -19.35 -8.36
N GLU A 34 -6.56 -20.06 -9.30
CA GLU A 34 -5.32 -20.81 -9.11
C GLU A 34 -4.10 -19.89 -9.27
N ASP A 35 -3.01 -20.19 -8.57
CA ASP A 35 -1.78 -19.40 -8.61
C ASP A 35 -1.06 -19.49 -9.97
N PRO A 36 -0.90 -18.38 -10.71
CA PRO A 36 -0.17 -18.38 -11.98
C PRO A 36 1.28 -18.85 -11.92
N ASN A 37 1.94 -18.76 -10.76
CA ASN A 37 3.33 -19.20 -10.62
C ASN A 37 3.51 -20.71 -10.82
N ILE A 38 2.45 -21.51 -10.64
CA ILE A 38 2.51 -22.96 -10.84
C ILE A 38 2.09 -23.38 -12.25
N PHE A 39 1.60 -22.45 -13.08
CA PHE A 39 1.12 -22.78 -14.43
C PHE A 39 2.18 -23.36 -15.36
N PRO A 40 3.46 -22.91 -15.36
CA PRO A 40 4.49 -23.51 -16.20
C PRO A 40 4.59 -25.04 -16.00
N ASP A 41 4.61 -25.50 -14.74
CA ASP A 41 4.69 -26.92 -14.42
C ASP A 41 3.41 -27.69 -14.84
N MET A 42 2.25 -27.03 -14.73
CA MET A 42 0.96 -27.63 -15.11
C MET A 42 0.77 -27.71 -16.63
N VAL A 43 1.31 -26.74 -17.37
CA VAL A 43 1.34 -26.76 -18.84
C VAL A 43 2.33 -27.82 -19.33
N ASP A 44 3.51 -27.90 -18.73
CA ASP A 44 4.55 -28.88 -19.07
C ASP A 44 4.11 -30.33 -18.82
N SER A 45 3.30 -30.55 -17.76
CA SER A 45 2.69 -31.85 -17.47
C SER A 45 1.47 -32.18 -18.35
N GLY A 46 1.01 -31.23 -19.18
CA GLY A 46 -0.18 -31.38 -20.02
C GLY A 46 -1.51 -31.34 -19.25
N LEU A 47 -1.48 -30.90 -17.99
CA LEU A 47 -2.65 -30.82 -17.12
C LEU A 47 -3.46 -29.54 -17.36
N LEU A 48 -2.81 -28.46 -17.77
CA LEU A 48 -3.41 -27.15 -18.03
C LEU A 48 -3.08 -26.70 -19.45
N ASN A 49 -4.07 -26.11 -20.13
CA ASN A 49 -3.87 -25.46 -21.42
C ASN A 49 -4.47 -24.06 -21.38
N ILE A 50 -3.63 -23.04 -21.51
CA ILE A 50 -4.03 -21.63 -21.39
C ILE A 50 -4.16 -21.05 -22.81
N PRO A 51 -5.39 -20.79 -23.29
CA PRO A 51 -5.58 -20.17 -24.59
C PRO A 51 -5.18 -18.69 -24.56
N GLU A 52 -4.82 -18.13 -25.72
CA GLU A 52 -4.51 -16.68 -25.86
C GLU A 52 -5.72 -15.79 -25.51
N THR A 53 -6.93 -16.33 -25.55
CA THR A 53 -8.18 -15.64 -25.18
C THR A 53 -8.46 -15.63 -23.67
N CYS A 54 -7.55 -16.19 -22.86
CA CYS A 54 -7.66 -16.19 -21.41
C CYS A 54 -7.61 -14.76 -20.87
N LEU A 55 -8.54 -14.44 -19.99
CA LEU A 55 -8.59 -13.16 -19.28
C LEU A 55 -7.56 -13.14 -18.16
N LYS A 56 -7.19 -11.94 -17.72
CA LYS A 56 -6.22 -11.78 -16.64
C LYS A 56 -6.90 -11.80 -15.28
N VAL A 57 -6.14 -12.15 -14.23
CA VAL A 57 -6.61 -12.20 -12.84
C VAL A 57 -7.32 -10.90 -12.45
N GLY A 58 -6.72 -9.74 -12.76
CA GLY A 58 -7.32 -8.44 -12.43
C GLY A 58 -8.61 -8.10 -13.21
N GLU A 59 -8.85 -8.75 -14.35
CA GLU A 59 -10.05 -8.53 -15.16
C GLU A 59 -11.24 -9.33 -14.64
N VAL A 60 -10.97 -10.50 -14.06
CA VAL A 60 -12.01 -11.45 -13.63
C VAL A 60 -12.42 -11.30 -12.17
N ILE A 61 -11.58 -10.69 -11.33
CA ILE A 61 -11.93 -10.46 -9.92
C ILE A 61 -13.15 -9.52 -9.83
N GLY A 62 -14.20 -10.02 -9.16
CA GLY A 62 -15.50 -9.37 -9.05
C GLY A 62 -16.44 -9.63 -10.23
N ALA A 63 -16.00 -10.35 -11.25
CA ALA A 63 -16.85 -10.75 -12.37
C ALA A 63 -17.65 -12.02 -12.04
N LYS A 64 -18.79 -12.20 -12.71
CA LYS A 64 -19.75 -13.27 -12.42
C LYS A 64 -19.64 -14.40 -13.45
N LEU A 65 -19.60 -15.64 -12.99
CA LEU A 65 -19.64 -16.80 -13.89
C LEU A 65 -21.02 -16.97 -14.54
N LEU A 66 -21.02 -17.15 -15.86
CA LEU A 66 -22.24 -17.39 -16.65
C LEU A 66 -22.61 -18.88 -16.75
N LYS A 67 -21.67 -19.77 -16.44
CA LYS A 67 -21.88 -21.22 -16.48
C LYS A 67 -21.03 -21.87 -15.39
N THR A 68 -21.45 -23.06 -14.97
CA THR A 68 -20.64 -23.89 -14.07
C THR A 68 -19.41 -24.40 -14.80
N ILE A 69 -18.25 -24.28 -14.17
CA ILE A 69 -16.95 -24.70 -14.72
C ILE A 69 -16.18 -25.54 -13.70
N ASP A 70 -15.40 -26.50 -14.20
CA ASP A 70 -14.57 -27.35 -13.37
C ASP A 70 -13.21 -26.72 -13.10
N SER A 71 -12.47 -27.29 -12.14
CA SER A 71 -11.11 -26.87 -11.82
C SER A 71 -10.21 -26.86 -13.05
N LEU A 72 -9.22 -25.98 -13.06
CA LEU A 72 -8.23 -25.81 -14.13
C LEU A 72 -8.83 -25.34 -15.45
N THR A 73 -10.02 -24.76 -15.41
CA THR A 73 -10.63 -24.11 -16.57
C THR A 73 -10.13 -22.68 -16.68
N PRO A 74 -9.47 -22.30 -17.79
CA PRO A 74 -9.10 -20.91 -18.06
C PRO A 74 -10.35 -20.05 -18.28
N LEU A 75 -10.31 -18.84 -17.75
CA LEU A 75 -11.41 -17.90 -17.77
C LEU A 75 -11.39 -17.05 -19.04
N THR A 76 -12.45 -17.11 -19.85
CA THR A 76 -12.58 -16.35 -21.10
C THR A 76 -13.81 -15.45 -21.10
N LYS A 77 -13.86 -14.47 -22.01
CA LYS A 77 -14.99 -13.51 -22.11
C LYS A 77 -16.35 -14.17 -22.32
N ASP A 78 -16.39 -15.37 -22.89
CA ASP A 78 -17.63 -16.08 -23.19
C ASP A 78 -18.31 -16.69 -21.95
N ILE A 79 -17.58 -16.81 -20.84
CA ILE A 79 -18.02 -17.57 -19.65
C ILE A 79 -18.14 -16.68 -18.42
N ILE A 80 -17.87 -15.38 -18.58
CA ILE A 80 -17.83 -14.42 -17.49
C ILE A 80 -18.57 -13.15 -17.91
N GLU A 81 -19.40 -12.65 -17.00
CA GLU A 81 -20.13 -11.40 -17.12
C GLU A 81 -19.48 -10.34 -16.22
N GLY A 82 -19.23 -9.15 -16.75
CA GLY A 82 -18.66 -8.03 -15.98
C GLY A 82 -17.14 -8.01 -15.86
N ALA A 83 -16.41 -8.71 -16.75
CA ALA A 83 -14.95 -8.62 -16.82
C ALA A 83 -14.51 -7.18 -17.10
N LYS A 84 -13.62 -6.63 -16.27
CA LYS A 84 -13.04 -5.29 -16.47
C LYS A 84 -12.03 -5.38 -17.62
N SER A 85 -12.25 -4.66 -18.72
CA SER A 85 -11.29 -4.66 -19.84
C SER A 85 -10.04 -3.85 -19.48
N LEU A 86 -8.86 -4.47 -19.55
CA LEU A 86 -7.57 -3.82 -19.28
C LEU A 86 -6.92 -3.13 -20.50
N ASP A 87 -7.51 -3.15 -21.70
CA ASP A 87 -6.91 -2.53 -22.90
C ASP A 87 -7.78 -1.44 -23.56
N GLY A 88 -7.41 -0.18 -23.29
CA GLY A 88 -7.05 0.81 -24.32
C GLY A 88 -8.12 1.39 -25.26
N GLY A 89 -8.91 2.36 -24.77
CA GLY A 89 -9.69 3.26 -25.62
C GLY A 89 -9.94 4.61 -24.94
N ILE A 90 -9.18 5.63 -25.35
CA ILE A 90 -9.17 7.00 -24.83
C ILE A 90 -10.59 7.58 -24.71
N LYS A 91 -11.04 7.83 -23.47
CA LYS A 91 -11.80 9.02 -23.06
C LYS A 91 -12.05 9.01 -21.54
N THR A 92 -11.68 10.13 -20.94
CA THR A 92 -12.27 10.69 -19.71
C THR A 92 -11.72 10.13 -18.39
N THR A 93 -10.79 10.89 -17.82
CA THR A 93 -10.88 11.41 -16.45
C THR A 93 -11.45 10.42 -15.41
N SER A 94 -10.51 9.70 -14.80
CA SER A 94 -10.42 9.51 -13.35
C SER A 94 -11.70 9.19 -12.59
N GLU A 95 -12.00 7.90 -12.49
CA GLU A 95 -12.41 7.31 -11.21
C GLU A 95 -11.65 5.98 -11.04
N ILE A 96 -10.33 6.08 -10.83
CA ILE A 96 -9.64 5.00 -10.14
C ILE A 96 -10.23 5.05 -8.72
N LYS A 97 -11.09 4.08 -8.37
CA LYS A 97 -11.59 3.95 -7.00
C LYS A 97 -10.38 3.73 -6.10
N ILE A 98 -9.96 4.78 -5.43
CA ILE A 98 -8.91 4.70 -4.42
C ILE A 98 -9.48 3.84 -3.29
N GLU A 99 -8.96 2.63 -3.14
CA GLU A 99 -9.28 1.78 -2.01
C GLU A 99 -8.65 2.40 -0.76
N LEU A 100 -9.47 2.69 0.24
CA LEU A 100 -9.06 3.34 1.49
C LEU A 100 -8.36 4.70 1.30
N PRO A 101 -9.06 5.74 0.80
CA PRO A 101 -8.47 7.03 0.47
C PRO A 101 -7.95 7.82 1.69
N LYS A 102 -8.40 7.45 2.90
CA LYS A 102 -8.01 8.09 4.16
C LYS A 102 -6.71 7.53 4.76
N GLU A 103 -6.22 6.41 4.24
CA GLU A 103 -4.99 5.79 4.72
C GLU A 103 -3.77 6.58 4.26
N LYS A 104 -2.66 6.41 4.98
CA LYS A 104 -1.40 7.10 4.68
C LYS A 104 -0.86 6.68 3.31
N ALA A 105 -0.24 7.63 2.61
CA ALA A 105 0.39 7.41 1.32
C ALA A 105 1.85 6.98 1.51
N VAL A 106 2.16 5.75 1.12
CA VAL A 106 3.53 5.22 1.05
C VAL A 106 3.81 4.81 -0.37
N LEU A 107 4.97 5.15 -0.91
CA LEU A 107 5.36 4.73 -2.25
C LEU A 107 5.78 3.27 -2.27
N LYS A 108 5.30 2.51 -3.25
CA LYS A 108 5.72 1.12 -3.51
C LYS A 108 7.08 1.08 -4.22
N ASN A 109 7.32 2.02 -5.13
CA ASN A 109 8.49 2.06 -6.01
C ASN A 109 9.28 3.36 -5.85
N ASN A 110 10.53 3.37 -6.33
CA ASN A 110 11.30 4.59 -6.45
C ASN A 110 10.68 5.50 -7.53
N LEU A 111 10.42 6.76 -7.19
CA LEU A 111 9.92 7.77 -8.12
C LEU A 111 10.91 8.92 -8.25
N LYS A 112 10.97 9.54 -9.43
CA LYS A 112 11.86 10.64 -9.73
C LYS A 112 11.17 11.99 -9.61
N ALA A 113 11.97 13.03 -9.42
CA ALA A 113 11.51 14.41 -9.50
C ALA A 113 10.79 14.66 -10.82
N GLY A 114 9.56 15.15 -10.73
CA GLY A 114 8.68 15.42 -11.86
C GLY A 114 7.66 14.33 -12.19
N ASP A 115 7.75 13.15 -11.57
CA ASP A 115 6.77 12.09 -11.75
C ASP A 115 5.44 12.42 -11.07
N ILE A 116 4.34 11.96 -11.67
CA ILE A 116 2.98 12.11 -11.12
C ILE A 116 2.62 10.82 -10.40
N ILE A 117 2.26 10.92 -9.11
CA ILE A 117 1.90 9.78 -8.28
C ILE A 117 0.57 9.19 -8.76
N LYS A 118 0.57 7.89 -9.08
CA LYS A 118 -0.64 7.14 -9.40
C LYS A 118 -1.01 6.18 -8.26
N VAL A 119 -2.21 5.63 -8.31
CA VAL A 119 -2.70 4.68 -7.28
C VAL A 119 -1.84 3.42 -7.26
N GLU A 120 -1.35 2.99 -8.42
CA GLU A 120 -0.49 1.80 -8.56
C GLU A 120 0.91 1.99 -7.97
N ASP A 121 1.34 3.24 -7.80
CA ASP A 121 2.63 3.60 -7.21
C ASP A 121 2.54 3.66 -5.67
N LEU A 122 1.35 3.54 -5.10
CA LEU A 122 1.12 3.54 -3.66
C LEU A 122 1.00 2.13 -3.10
N GLU A 123 1.66 1.91 -1.97
CA GLU A 123 1.64 0.66 -1.23
C GLU A 123 0.23 0.36 -0.67
N ASN A 124 -0.07 -0.92 -0.48
CA ASN A 124 -1.34 -1.36 0.12
C ASN A 124 -1.31 -1.16 1.64
N PRO A 125 -2.28 -0.44 2.26
CA PRO A 125 -2.34 -0.25 3.71
C PRO A 125 -2.33 -1.54 4.52
N MET A 126 -2.80 -2.66 3.97
CA MET A 126 -2.72 -3.97 4.63
C MET A 126 -1.28 -4.42 4.90
N HIS A 127 -0.30 -3.91 4.15
CA HIS A 127 1.12 -4.22 4.35
C HIS A 127 1.78 -3.35 5.41
N PHE A 128 1.11 -2.30 5.91
CA PHE A 128 1.76 -1.32 6.81
C PHE A 128 2.18 -1.94 8.13
N GLU A 129 1.38 -2.84 8.70
CA GLU A 129 1.75 -3.56 9.94
C GLU A 129 3.05 -4.36 9.75
N LYS A 130 3.11 -5.17 8.68
CA LYS A 130 4.31 -5.96 8.33
C LYS A 130 5.55 -5.08 8.08
N LEU A 131 5.36 -3.96 7.39
CA LEU A 131 6.43 -3.00 7.08
C LEU A 131 6.90 -2.23 8.32
N HIS A 132 5.99 -1.91 9.23
CA HIS A 132 6.30 -1.26 10.51
C HIS A 132 7.07 -2.19 11.44
N ASP A 133 6.64 -3.45 11.56
CA ASP A 133 7.32 -4.49 12.34
C ASP A 133 8.73 -4.76 11.80
N SER A 134 8.90 -4.66 10.49
CA SER A 134 10.20 -4.76 9.82
C SER A 134 11.04 -3.48 9.91
N LEU A 135 10.54 -2.42 10.57
CA LEU A 135 11.15 -1.09 10.69
C LEU A 135 11.47 -0.42 9.33
N LEU A 136 10.74 -0.80 8.28
CA LEU A 136 10.93 -0.29 6.93
C LEU A 136 10.16 1.01 6.68
N ILE A 137 9.02 1.19 7.35
CA ILE A 137 8.24 2.43 7.30
C ILE A 137 8.15 3.09 8.67
N ARG A 138 8.10 4.42 8.66
CA ARG A 138 7.64 5.24 9.79
C ARG A 138 6.59 6.19 9.25
N LEU A 139 5.37 6.06 9.78
CA LEU A 139 4.24 6.89 9.37
C LEU A 139 4.02 7.97 10.43
N ASP A 140 4.54 9.15 10.15
CA ASP A 140 4.33 10.35 10.94
C ASP A 140 3.08 11.12 10.50
N GLU A 141 2.60 12.04 11.35
CA GLU A 141 1.38 12.81 11.09
C GLU A 141 1.46 13.64 9.80
N LYS A 142 2.68 13.98 9.38
CA LYS A 142 3.00 14.73 8.17
C LYS A 142 2.77 13.95 6.88
N VAL A 143 2.71 12.62 6.94
CA VAL A 143 2.43 11.79 5.77
C VAL A 143 0.99 12.04 5.34
N LEU A 144 0.82 12.45 4.09
CA LEU A 144 -0.48 12.74 3.49
C LEU A 144 -1.26 11.45 3.22
N THR A 145 -2.55 11.59 2.93
CA THR A 145 -3.40 10.44 2.62
C THR A 145 -3.30 10.03 1.15
N ARG A 146 -3.59 8.76 0.85
CA ARG A 146 -3.62 8.23 -0.53
C ARG A 146 -4.53 9.06 -1.43
N GLY A 147 -5.67 9.55 -0.90
CA GLY A 147 -6.59 10.42 -1.63
C GLY A 147 -6.02 11.79 -1.99
N GLU A 148 -5.14 12.34 -1.15
CA GLU A 148 -4.57 13.69 -1.36
C GLU A 148 -3.40 13.70 -2.34
N VAL A 149 -2.61 12.62 -2.38
CA VAL A 149 -1.37 12.60 -3.17
C VAL A 149 -1.54 12.10 -4.60
N VAL A 150 -2.62 11.38 -4.90
CA VAL A 150 -2.85 10.83 -6.24
C VAL A 150 -3.09 11.97 -7.23
N GLY A 151 -2.28 12.00 -8.30
CA GLY A 151 -2.27 13.09 -9.28
C GLY A 151 -1.34 14.25 -8.91
N ALA A 152 -0.73 14.23 -7.73
CA ALA A 152 0.29 15.21 -7.35
C ALA A 152 1.64 14.88 -8.00
N LYS A 153 2.43 15.93 -8.28
CA LYS A 153 3.73 15.82 -8.93
C LYS A 153 4.86 15.97 -7.92
N LEU A 154 5.84 15.08 -7.97
CA LEU A 154 7.01 15.11 -7.09
C LEU A 154 7.98 16.23 -7.49
N ILE A 155 8.60 16.89 -6.50
CA ILE A 155 9.65 17.90 -6.74
C ILE A 155 11.07 17.35 -6.54
N GLU A 156 11.21 16.19 -5.91
CA GLU A 156 12.47 15.52 -5.62
C GLU A 156 12.41 14.02 -5.92
N ASP A 157 13.56 13.36 -5.98
CA ASP A 157 13.66 11.90 -6.11
C ASP A 157 13.31 11.26 -4.76
N VAL A 158 12.31 10.38 -4.75
CA VAL A 158 11.83 9.74 -3.53
C VAL A 158 12.02 8.22 -3.62
N PRO A 159 12.70 7.59 -2.64
CA PRO A 159 12.88 6.15 -2.63
C PRO A 159 11.58 5.40 -2.30
N ALA A 160 11.52 4.14 -2.71
CA ALA A 160 10.45 3.22 -2.35
C ALA A 160 10.30 3.12 -0.83
N ILE A 161 9.11 2.76 -0.38
CA ILE A 161 8.75 2.58 1.03
C ILE A 161 8.76 3.91 1.81
N SER A 162 8.83 5.05 1.12
CA SER A 162 8.77 6.38 1.75
C SER A 162 7.34 6.88 1.88
N GLY A 163 7.02 7.47 3.04
CA GLY A 163 5.78 8.22 3.24
C GLY A 163 5.80 9.54 2.47
N VAL A 164 4.72 9.84 1.75
CA VAL A 164 4.62 11.07 0.94
C VAL A 164 4.18 12.23 1.82
N THR A 165 5.01 13.27 1.91
CA THR A 165 4.71 14.51 2.66
C THR A 165 4.43 15.67 1.71
N ALA A 166 3.83 16.75 2.24
CA ALA A 166 3.56 17.97 1.46
C ALA A 166 4.84 18.58 0.86
N SER A 167 5.96 18.53 1.58
CA SER A 167 7.26 19.04 1.11
C SER A 167 7.77 18.36 -0.17
N MET A 168 7.31 17.14 -0.46
CA MET A 168 7.73 16.37 -1.63
C MET A 168 6.91 16.71 -2.88
N LEU A 169 5.83 17.50 -2.76
CA LEU A 169 4.83 17.68 -3.82
C LEU A 169 4.75 19.13 -4.32
N GLU A 170 4.57 19.28 -5.64
CA GLU A 170 4.42 20.58 -6.29
C GLU A 170 3.04 21.19 -5.97
N GLY A 171 3.03 22.39 -5.38
CA GLY A 171 1.79 23.13 -5.08
C GLY A 171 1.10 22.72 -3.78
N PHE A 172 1.74 21.89 -2.95
CA PHE A 172 1.28 21.58 -1.60
C PHE A 172 1.97 22.51 -0.61
N GLU A 173 1.20 23.31 0.12
CA GLU A 173 1.74 24.00 1.30
C GLU A 173 1.76 23.02 2.48
N GLU A 174 2.85 23.02 3.25
CA GLU A 174 2.83 22.35 4.55
C GLU A 174 1.66 22.93 5.34
N LYS A 175 0.66 22.10 5.65
CA LYS A 175 -0.30 22.47 6.69
C LYS A 175 0.52 22.68 7.95
N ALA A 176 0.67 23.95 8.35
CA ALA A 176 1.11 24.28 9.69
C ALA A 176 0.22 23.47 10.63
N ILE A 177 0.83 22.54 11.36
CA ILE A 177 0.14 21.75 12.36
C ILE A 177 -0.35 22.78 13.39
N GLU A 178 -1.60 23.24 13.27
CA GLU A 178 -2.30 23.76 14.42
C GLU A 178 -2.43 22.55 15.34
N MET A 179 -1.56 22.52 16.35
CA MET A 179 -1.59 21.59 17.44
C MET A 179 -2.97 21.71 18.11
N THR A 180 -3.94 20.93 17.65
CA THR A 180 -5.11 20.63 18.46
C THR A 180 -4.60 19.85 19.65
N GLN A 181 -4.51 20.56 20.77
CA GLN A 181 -4.01 20.12 22.06
C GLN A 181 -4.65 18.79 22.47
N ASP A 182 -3.97 17.69 22.19
CA ASP A 182 -4.09 16.47 23.01
C ASP A 182 -2.77 15.71 23.16
N SER A 183 -1.65 16.36 22.78
CA SER A 183 -0.35 16.01 23.32
C SER A 183 -0.21 16.71 24.67
N LYS A 184 -0.19 15.95 25.77
CA LYS A 184 0.33 16.44 27.04
C LYS A 184 1.66 17.14 26.78
N GLU A 185 1.65 18.47 26.97
CA GLU A 185 2.83 19.31 26.95
C GLU A 185 3.90 18.67 27.85
N VAL A 186 5.01 18.25 27.25
CA VAL A 186 6.25 18.14 27.99
C VAL A 186 6.67 19.58 28.25
N TYR A 187 6.33 20.07 29.44
CA TYR A 187 6.81 21.35 29.96
C TYR A 187 8.35 21.35 29.94
N PHE A 188 8.93 22.02 28.96
CA PHE A 188 10.34 22.40 28.94
C PHE A 188 10.57 23.70 29.74
N ASP A 189 9.84 23.88 30.85
CA ASP A 189 9.85 25.13 31.61
C ASP A 189 10.24 24.94 33.07
N SER A 190 11.30 24.16 33.30
CA SER A 190 12.01 24.18 34.58
C SER A 190 13.49 23.93 34.40
N VAL A 191 14.13 24.71 33.53
CA VAL A 191 15.55 25.01 33.69
C VAL A 191 15.66 25.87 34.94
N ILE A 192 16.05 25.29 36.07
CA ILE A 192 16.46 26.07 37.24
C ILE A 192 17.91 26.48 36.97
N PRO A 193 18.22 27.73 36.65
CA PRO A 193 19.60 28.16 36.50
C PRO A 193 20.23 28.19 37.89
N PHE A 194 21.03 27.17 38.23
CA PHE A 194 21.98 27.31 39.32
C PHE A 194 23.14 28.14 38.78
N ASN A 195 23.45 29.25 39.45
CA ASN A 195 24.57 30.12 39.10
C ASN A 195 25.86 29.32 38.85
N GLY A 196 26.27 29.25 37.58
CA GLY A 196 27.49 28.57 37.12
C GLY A 196 27.22 27.77 35.84
N ASN A 197 28.20 27.73 34.93
CA ASN A 197 28.13 27.09 33.60
C ASN A 197 27.96 25.55 33.60
N ARG A 198 27.31 24.96 34.62
CA ARG A 198 27.12 23.51 34.77
C ARG A 198 25.64 23.21 35.01
N GLY A 199 25.02 22.57 34.02
CA GLY A 199 23.66 22.03 34.11
C GLY A 199 23.67 20.51 34.18
N PHE A 200 22.55 19.90 34.56
CA PHE A 200 22.34 18.46 34.47
C PHE A 200 21.17 18.19 33.53
N LEU A 201 21.36 17.32 32.56
CA LEU A 201 20.30 16.79 31.70
C LEU A 201 19.69 15.57 32.41
N ARG A 202 18.42 15.67 32.81
CA ARG A 202 17.69 14.55 33.42
C ARG A 202 16.85 13.82 32.38
N LEU A 203 17.21 12.58 32.07
CA LEU A 203 16.48 11.70 31.15
C LEU A 203 15.69 10.68 31.97
N LYS A 204 14.36 10.65 31.77
CA LYS A 204 13.46 9.68 32.39
C LYS A 204 13.28 8.49 31.44
N ILE A 205 13.57 7.29 31.91
CA ILE A 205 13.36 6.07 31.11
C ILE A 205 11.92 5.60 31.33
N GLU A 206 11.17 5.36 30.25
CA GLU A 206 9.76 4.95 30.32
C GLU A 206 9.57 3.50 30.78
N GLU A 207 10.50 2.59 30.49
CA GLU A 207 10.42 1.16 30.81
C GLU A 207 10.97 0.76 32.20
N GLY A 208 10.88 1.65 33.18
CA GLY A 208 11.22 1.32 34.56
C GLY A 208 10.74 2.41 35.50
N THR A 209 9.88 2.06 36.45
CA THR A 209 9.30 3.03 37.40
C THR A 209 10.39 3.79 38.16
N GLY A 210 10.55 5.07 37.84
CA GLY A 210 11.20 6.08 38.69
C GLY A 210 12.71 6.25 38.55
N ILE A 211 13.34 5.73 37.49
CA ILE A 211 14.78 5.91 37.26
C ILE A 211 15.01 7.15 36.39
N TYR A 212 15.82 8.08 36.91
CA TYR A 212 16.28 9.27 36.20
C TYR A 212 17.79 9.17 35.99
N ILE A 213 18.23 9.30 34.74
CA ILE A 213 19.65 9.44 34.41
C ILE A 213 19.98 10.93 34.42
N GLU A 214 20.90 11.34 35.29
CA GLU A 214 21.40 12.72 35.32
C GLU A 214 22.77 12.79 34.63
N VAL A 215 22.84 13.50 33.52
CA VAL A 215 24.09 13.73 32.79
C VAL A 215 24.55 15.17 33.03
N PRO A 216 25.66 15.42 33.75
CA PRO A 216 26.21 16.77 33.85
C PRO A 216 26.72 17.23 32.49
N PHE A 217 26.32 18.42 32.06
CA PHE A 217 26.88 19.08 30.89
C PHE A 217 27.36 20.49 31.25
N THR A 218 28.42 20.91 30.55
CA THR A 218 28.95 22.27 30.63
C THR A 218 28.66 22.93 29.30
N GLN A 219 27.90 24.02 29.29
CA GLN A 219 27.73 24.84 28.09
C GLN A 219 29.09 25.49 27.78
N VAL A 220 29.64 25.16 26.62
CA VAL A 220 30.87 25.75 26.08
C VAL A 220 30.54 27.04 25.37
#